data_AF-A0A0C4DWH1-F1
#
_entry.id   AF-A0A0C4DWH1-F1
#
_cell.length_a   1.000
_cell.length_b   1.000
_cell.length_c   1.000
_cell.angle_alpha   90.00
_cell.angle_beta   90.00
_cell.angle_gamma   90.00
#
_symmetry.space_group_name_H-M   'P 1'
#
loop_
_entity.id
_entity.type
_entity.pdbx_description
1 polymer ?
#
loop_
_entity_poly.entity_id
_entity_poly.type
_entity_poly.pdbx_seq_one_letter_code
_entity_poly.pdbx_strand_id
1 'polypeptide(L)'
;MRLLDALLSLLIPGLILVHLVVAPYTKVEESFNMQATHDVLVYGTPTSDVRSKLSGSYDHFTFPGAVPRTFVGPVILAGLTQPLIALAGGFRHAQLLVRAALGLFNAVAILVFKAALGDAYGSSVGRWYALLQASQFHVMFYASRTLPNMFAFGLTTLAFAYLLPSKQKPMAPRQRVSISLFVLAAVIFRSEVALLLAANALYLLVAPLAPLERFIWPFVISTITALVVSVPLDSYFWQRPLWPELWGFYYNAVLGSSSNWGVSPWHWYFTSALPRILLNPLAPFLAALALWQPGTHRAARLLVWPNLLFVTIYSLQPHKEARFIFYVAPPLTAAAALGAAFAGSGVSVTLALDKTEDRAALAKPAFWEVFDYLIVEDPAEARGGRWEVVGVVEGYAGVELLRPRDGDAAADDDDVEKAAAVVGRGRMVRDVKARVRRMTGGWWVGPRMAPRLHVLRRIKGSSQAMKTATS
;
A
#
# COMPACT_ATOMS: atom_id res chain seq x y z
N MET A 1 -12.49 20.67 13.15
CA MET A 1 -11.93 19.57 12.32
C MET A 1 -11.28 18.45 13.12
N ARG A 2 -10.44 18.72 14.13
CA ARG A 2 -9.78 17.65 14.93
C ARG A 2 -10.76 16.67 15.61
N LEU A 3 -11.88 17.17 16.15
CA LEU A 3 -12.93 16.30 16.74
C LEU A 3 -13.54 15.35 15.71
N LEU A 4 -13.90 15.84 14.52
CA LEU A 4 -14.41 15.01 13.44
C LEU A 4 -13.41 13.92 13.03
N ASP A 5 -12.13 14.29 12.90
CA ASP A 5 -11.07 13.34 12.53
C ASP A 5 -10.89 12.23 13.58
N ALA A 6 -11.04 12.57 14.86
CA ALA A 6 -11.02 11.62 15.96
C ALA A 6 -12.26 10.71 15.94
N LEU A 7 -13.47 11.26 15.80
CA LEU A 7 -14.71 10.49 15.74
C LEU A 7 -14.69 9.50 14.56
N LEU A 8 -14.27 9.93 13.38
CA LEU A 8 -14.14 9.06 12.20
C LEU A 8 -13.12 7.94 12.41
N SER A 9 -12.00 8.22 13.09
CA SER A 9 -11.05 7.17 13.45
C SER A 9 -11.65 6.18 14.44
N LEU A 10 -12.42 6.63 15.43
CA LEU A 10 -13.00 5.77 16.46
C LEU A 10 -14.10 4.84 15.92
N LEU A 11 -14.71 5.17 14.77
CA LEU A 11 -15.66 4.26 14.10
C LEU A 11 -15.05 2.89 13.81
N ILE A 12 -13.77 2.83 13.41
CA ILE A 12 -13.12 1.57 13.03
C ILE A 12 -13.03 0.58 14.23
N PRO A 13 -12.32 0.90 15.33
CA PRO A 13 -12.27 0.01 16.49
C PRO A 13 -13.65 -0.15 17.13
N GLY A 14 -14.48 0.90 17.17
CA GLY A 14 -15.83 0.84 17.72
C GLY A 14 -16.70 -0.20 17.02
N LEU A 15 -16.76 -0.17 15.68
CA LEU A 15 -17.55 -1.15 14.91
C LEU A 15 -16.99 -2.57 15.01
N ILE A 16 -15.67 -2.74 15.05
CA ILE A 16 -15.05 -4.06 15.25
C ILE A 16 -15.46 -4.65 16.61
N LEU A 17 -15.44 -3.84 17.66
CA LEU A 17 -15.84 -4.26 19.00
C LEU A 17 -17.35 -4.51 19.10
N VAL A 18 -18.18 -3.70 18.45
CA VAL A 18 -19.64 -3.94 18.36
C VAL A 18 -19.92 -5.29 17.70
N HIS A 19 -19.31 -5.58 16.55
CA HIS A 19 -19.49 -6.89 15.90
C HIS A 19 -18.96 -8.05 16.76
N LEU A 20 -17.86 -7.84 17.49
CA LEU A 20 -17.34 -8.83 18.43
C LEU A 20 -18.36 -9.17 19.53
N VAL A 21 -19.00 -8.16 20.14
CA VAL A 21 -19.98 -8.37 21.21
C VAL A 21 -21.28 -8.96 20.69
N VAL A 22 -21.77 -8.49 19.53
CA VAL A 22 -23.04 -8.93 18.94
C VAL A 22 -22.92 -10.34 18.32
N ALA A 23 -21.73 -10.75 17.87
CA ALA A 23 -21.46 -12.08 17.32
C ALA A 23 -20.42 -12.85 18.16
N PRO A 24 -20.81 -13.32 19.37
CA PRO A 24 -19.88 -13.91 20.34
C PRO A 24 -19.38 -15.30 19.92
N TYR A 25 -20.17 -16.03 19.12
CA TYR A 25 -19.84 -17.38 18.64
C TYR A 25 -18.77 -17.36 17.54
N THR A 26 -18.03 -18.45 17.44
CA THR A 26 -16.95 -18.66 16.48
C THR A 26 -17.46 -19.46 15.28
N LYS A 27 -16.82 -19.27 14.13
CA LYS A 27 -16.99 -20.13 12.96
C LYS A 27 -16.03 -21.31 13.01
N VAL A 28 -16.35 -22.35 12.24
CA VAL A 28 -15.53 -23.56 12.12
C VAL A 28 -14.10 -23.23 11.69
N GLU A 29 -13.88 -22.22 10.87
CA GLU A 29 -12.53 -21.91 10.38
C GLU A 29 -11.67 -21.09 11.34
N GLU A 30 -12.24 -20.68 12.48
CA GLU A 30 -11.54 -20.07 13.61
C GLU A 30 -11.09 -21.12 14.64
N SER A 31 -11.62 -22.35 14.54
CA SER A 31 -11.52 -23.38 15.59
C SER A 31 -10.08 -23.59 16.02
N PHE A 32 -9.17 -23.85 15.07
CA PHE A 32 -7.78 -24.12 15.38
C PHE A 32 -7.14 -22.99 16.20
N ASN A 33 -7.21 -21.73 15.72
CA ASN A 33 -6.52 -20.65 16.43
C ASN A 33 -7.19 -20.32 17.77
N MET A 34 -8.51 -20.43 17.87
CA MET A 34 -9.21 -20.27 19.14
C MET A 34 -8.79 -21.33 20.15
N GLN A 35 -8.83 -22.61 19.77
CA GLN A 35 -8.49 -23.71 20.66
C GLN A 35 -6.99 -23.73 20.98
N ALA A 36 -6.11 -23.52 20.01
CA ALA A 36 -4.69 -23.38 20.26
C ALA A 36 -4.37 -22.23 21.23
N THR A 37 -5.08 -21.10 21.15
CA THR A 37 -4.89 -19.99 22.11
C THR A 37 -5.40 -20.38 23.49
N HIS A 38 -6.56 -21.03 23.55
CA HIS A 38 -7.12 -21.58 24.79
C HIS A 38 -6.14 -22.54 25.46
N ASP A 39 -5.61 -23.51 24.72
CA ASP A 39 -4.75 -24.57 25.25
C ASP A 39 -3.45 -24.01 25.81
N VAL A 40 -2.86 -23.01 25.12
CA VAL A 40 -1.69 -22.28 25.64
C VAL A 40 -2.03 -21.53 26.93
N LEU A 41 -3.20 -20.89 27.01
CA LEU A 41 -3.62 -20.14 28.21
C LEU A 41 -3.97 -21.04 29.40
N VAL A 42 -4.56 -22.22 29.17
CA VAL A 42 -5.07 -23.12 30.21
C VAL A 42 -4.03 -24.15 30.64
N TYR A 43 -3.37 -24.80 29.68
CA TYR A 43 -2.43 -25.89 29.94
C TYR A 43 -0.97 -25.43 29.93
N GLY A 44 -0.69 -24.21 29.47
CA GLY A 44 0.65 -23.64 29.40
C GLY A 44 1.52 -24.33 28.34
N THR A 45 2.81 -23.99 28.32
CA THR A 45 3.81 -24.57 27.41
C THR A 45 4.76 -25.49 28.19
N PRO A 46 4.56 -26.83 28.15
CA PRO A 46 5.33 -27.76 28.97
C PRO A 46 6.83 -27.80 28.64
N THR A 47 7.69 -27.86 29.65
CA THR A 47 9.15 -28.00 29.48
C THR A 47 9.67 -29.41 29.79
N SER A 48 8.88 -30.25 30.49
CA SER A 48 9.15 -31.67 30.73
C SER A 48 8.00 -32.52 30.21
N ASP A 49 8.30 -33.76 29.79
CA ASP A 49 7.28 -34.73 29.31
C ASP A 49 6.41 -34.15 28.19
N VAL A 50 7.03 -33.31 27.34
CA VAL A 50 6.36 -32.39 26.42
C VAL A 50 5.36 -33.13 25.55
N ARG A 51 5.78 -34.24 24.91
CA ARG A 51 4.90 -35.03 24.05
C ARG A 51 3.66 -35.52 24.78
N SER A 52 3.82 -36.12 25.96
CA SER A 52 2.72 -36.70 26.72
C SER A 52 1.75 -35.64 27.23
N LYS A 53 2.27 -34.51 27.72
CA LYS A 53 1.44 -33.40 28.20
C LYS A 53 0.68 -32.75 27.06
N LEU A 54 1.34 -32.44 25.95
CA LEU A 54 0.68 -31.87 24.77
C LEU A 54 -0.36 -32.84 24.19
N SER A 55 -0.01 -34.10 23.96
CA SER A 55 -0.95 -35.07 23.37
C SER A 55 -2.14 -35.41 24.28
N GLY A 56 -1.99 -35.24 25.59
CA GLY A 56 -3.05 -35.49 26.56
C GLY A 56 -3.96 -34.30 26.84
N SER A 57 -3.57 -33.08 26.46
CA SER A 57 -4.31 -31.86 26.82
C SER A 57 -4.64 -30.91 25.67
N TYR A 58 -3.87 -30.89 24.58
CA TYR A 58 -4.10 -29.99 23.47
C TYR A 58 -5.07 -30.57 22.43
N ASP A 59 -6.02 -29.76 21.99
CA ASP A 59 -7.13 -30.13 21.11
C ASP A 59 -6.66 -30.67 19.76
N HIS A 60 -5.60 -30.10 19.18
CA HIS A 60 -5.12 -30.45 17.84
C HIS A 60 -4.52 -31.86 17.73
N PHE A 61 -4.24 -32.54 18.85
CA PHE A 61 -3.87 -33.96 18.82
C PHE A 61 -5.09 -34.87 18.64
N THR A 62 -6.26 -34.44 19.09
CA THR A 62 -7.52 -35.16 18.91
C THR A 62 -8.22 -34.72 17.62
N PHE A 63 -8.17 -33.43 17.30
CA PHE A 63 -8.83 -32.80 16.15
C PHE A 63 -7.83 -31.98 15.30
N PRO A 64 -6.89 -32.63 14.59
CA PRO A 64 -5.83 -31.94 13.84
C PRO A 64 -6.32 -31.13 12.63
N GLY A 65 -7.56 -31.34 12.19
CA GLY A 65 -8.08 -30.78 10.95
C GLY A 65 -7.42 -31.37 9.70
N ALA A 66 -7.78 -30.84 8.53
CA ALA A 66 -7.26 -31.34 7.24
C ALA A 66 -5.80 -30.96 6.99
N VAL A 67 -5.37 -29.80 7.51
CA VAL A 67 -4.04 -29.25 7.31
C VAL A 67 -3.59 -28.60 8.62
N PRO A 68 -2.35 -28.86 9.08
CA PRO A 68 -1.77 -28.17 10.21
C PRO A 68 -1.74 -26.65 9.98
N ARG A 69 -1.82 -25.92 11.08
CA ARG A 69 -1.80 -24.45 11.12
C ARG A 69 -0.74 -24.00 12.12
N THR A 70 -0.26 -22.77 11.94
CA THR A 70 0.78 -22.22 12.81
C THR A 70 0.27 -21.88 14.21
N PHE A 71 1.07 -22.18 15.22
CA PHE A 71 0.90 -21.76 16.61
C PHE A 71 1.44 -20.35 16.88
N VAL A 72 2.13 -19.71 15.93
CA VAL A 72 2.71 -18.35 16.13
C VAL A 72 1.62 -17.34 16.52
N GLY A 73 0.50 -17.31 15.79
CA GLY A 73 -0.64 -16.43 16.11
C GLY A 73 -1.25 -16.71 17.49
N PRO A 74 -1.65 -17.98 17.76
CA PRO A 74 -2.16 -18.38 19.07
C PRO A 74 -1.26 -18.06 20.25
N VAL A 75 0.04 -18.32 20.16
CA VAL A 75 1.01 -18.03 21.23
C VAL A 75 1.13 -16.52 21.48
N ILE A 76 1.18 -15.71 20.42
CA ILE A 76 1.19 -14.24 20.56
C ILE A 76 -0.10 -13.76 21.25
N LEU A 77 -1.27 -14.25 20.83
CA LEU A 77 -2.53 -13.86 21.45
C LEU A 77 -2.62 -14.29 22.91
N ALA A 78 -2.22 -15.52 23.23
CA ALA A 78 -2.19 -16.02 24.59
C ALA A 78 -1.30 -15.13 25.46
N GLY A 79 -0.05 -14.87 25.04
CA GLY A 79 0.89 -14.03 25.80
C GLY A 79 0.39 -12.60 26.01
N LEU A 80 -0.20 -11.97 24.98
CA LEU A 80 -0.73 -10.61 25.09
C LEU A 80 -1.99 -10.52 25.97
N THR A 81 -2.81 -11.57 25.98
CA THR A 81 -4.12 -11.53 26.65
C THR A 81 -4.10 -12.12 28.05
N GLN A 82 -3.13 -12.96 28.39
CA GLN A 82 -2.97 -13.54 29.73
C GLN A 82 -3.01 -12.50 30.86
N PRO A 83 -2.24 -11.39 30.85
CA PRO A 83 -2.34 -10.38 31.90
C PRO A 83 -3.71 -9.68 31.91
N LEU A 84 -4.32 -9.46 30.75
CA LEU A 84 -5.64 -8.83 30.64
C LEU A 84 -6.75 -9.73 31.20
N ILE A 85 -6.65 -11.04 30.99
CA ILE A 85 -7.58 -12.05 31.51
C ILE A 85 -7.47 -12.10 33.04
N ALA A 86 -6.26 -12.06 33.59
CA ALA A 86 -6.04 -12.00 35.04
C ALA A 86 -6.69 -10.74 35.65
N LEU A 87 -6.51 -9.57 35.02
CA LEU A 87 -7.11 -8.31 35.46
C LEU A 87 -8.64 -8.29 35.31
N ALA A 88 -9.20 -9.01 34.35
CA ALA A 88 -10.65 -9.09 34.10
C ALA A 88 -11.39 -10.07 35.03
N GLY A 89 -10.74 -10.58 36.08
CA GLY A 89 -11.33 -11.50 37.05
C GLY A 89 -11.34 -12.97 36.60
N GLY A 90 -10.45 -13.35 35.69
CA GLY A 90 -10.24 -14.74 35.28
C GLY A 90 -10.88 -15.12 33.95
N PHE A 91 -11.03 -16.44 33.72
CA PHE A 91 -11.22 -17.01 32.38
C PHE A 91 -12.61 -16.78 31.76
N ARG A 92 -13.57 -16.22 32.51
CA ARG A 92 -14.97 -15.99 32.08
C ARG A 92 -15.07 -15.22 30.76
N HIS A 93 -14.17 -14.26 30.52
CA HIS A 93 -14.19 -13.40 29.33
C HIS A 93 -12.99 -13.64 28.40
N ALA A 94 -12.25 -14.75 28.56
CA ALA A 94 -11.01 -14.99 27.83
C ALA A 94 -11.17 -14.96 26.31
N GLN A 95 -12.19 -15.65 25.78
CA GLN A 95 -12.50 -15.63 24.34
C GLN A 95 -12.76 -14.21 23.81
N LEU A 96 -13.49 -13.38 24.57
CA LEU A 96 -13.77 -12.00 24.18
C LEU A 96 -12.49 -11.18 24.13
N LEU A 97 -11.61 -11.31 25.14
CA LEU A 97 -10.35 -10.57 25.22
C LEU A 97 -9.36 -10.99 24.14
N VAL A 98 -9.23 -12.30 23.86
CA VAL A 98 -8.40 -12.84 22.77
C VAL A 98 -8.83 -12.28 21.42
N ARG A 99 -10.13 -12.33 21.13
CA ARG A 99 -10.70 -11.79 19.89
C ARG A 99 -10.60 -10.26 19.82
N ALA A 100 -10.77 -9.57 20.95
CA ALA A 100 -10.59 -8.12 21.02
C ALA A 100 -9.15 -7.71 20.74
N ALA A 101 -8.15 -8.45 21.24
CA ALA A 101 -6.75 -8.17 20.97
C ALA A 101 -6.42 -8.23 19.46
N LEU A 102 -6.87 -9.29 18.78
CA LEU A 102 -6.72 -9.40 17.32
C LEU A 102 -7.49 -8.30 16.57
N GLY A 103 -8.74 -8.04 16.99
CA GLY A 103 -9.58 -6.99 16.40
C GLY A 103 -8.97 -5.60 16.52
N LEU A 104 -8.42 -5.26 17.68
CA LEU A 104 -7.75 -3.99 17.93
C LEU A 104 -6.42 -3.89 17.18
N PHE A 105 -5.65 -4.97 17.05
CA PHE A 105 -4.47 -4.99 16.18
C PHE A 105 -4.84 -4.64 14.73
N ASN A 106 -5.88 -5.28 14.19
CA ASN A 106 -6.38 -4.97 12.85
C ASN A 106 -6.92 -3.54 12.73
N ALA A 107 -7.62 -3.04 13.76
CA ALA A 107 -8.07 -1.66 13.82
C ALA A 107 -6.89 -0.67 13.76
N VAL A 108 -5.83 -0.92 14.54
CA VAL A 108 -4.61 -0.12 14.53
C VAL A 108 -3.95 -0.15 13.15
N ALA A 109 -3.85 -1.32 12.50
CA ALA A 109 -3.31 -1.43 11.16
C ALA A 109 -4.08 -0.56 10.14
N ILE A 110 -5.42 -0.62 10.17
CA ILE A 110 -6.30 0.23 9.34
C ILE A 110 -6.09 1.71 9.65
N LEU A 111 -5.95 2.09 10.93
CA LEU A 111 -5.73 3.48 11.34
C LEU A 111 -4.35 4.02 10.94
N VAL A 112 -3.31 3.18 10.99
CA VAL A 112 -1.97 3.51 10.47
C VAL A 112 -2.03 3.70 8.97
N PHE A 113 -2.76 2.85 8.25
CA PHE A 113 -2.98 3.01 6.81
C PHE A 113 -3.76 4.29 6.48
N LYS A 114 -4.84 4.60 7.21
CA LYS A 114 -5.58 5.86 7.13
C LYS A 114 -4.66 7.07 7.33
N ALA A 115 -3.81 7.03 8.35
CA ALA A 115 -2.89 8.12 8.67
C ALA A 115 -1.84 8.30 7.55
N ALA A 116 -1.28 7.20 7.03
CA ALA A 116 -0.37 7.22 5.91
C ALA A 116 -1.00 7.77 4.62
N LEU A 117 -2.27 7.42 4.34
CA LEU A 117 -3.03 8.01 3.23
C LEU A 117 -3.23 9.52 3.41
N GLY A 118 -3.54 9.95 4.63
CA GLY A 118 -3.68 11.37 4.96
C GLY A 118 -2.38 12.16 4.77
N ASP A 119 -1.24 11.59 5.16
CA ASP A 119 0.09 12.19 4.91
C ASP A 119 0.39 12.27 3.42
N ALA A 120 0.14 11.18 2.68
CA ALA A 120 0.45 11.07 1.25
C ALA A 120 -0.41 11.98 0.36
N TYR A 121 -1.73 12.00 0.61
CA TYR A 121 -2.71 12.53 -0.35
C TYR A 121 -3.69 13.54 0.26
N GLY A 122 -3.53 13.88 1.54
CA GLY A 122 -4.31 14.91 2.23
C GLY A 122 -5.38 14.34 3.18
N SER A 123 -5.75 15.15 4.18
CA SER A 123 -6.68 14.74 5.24
C SER A 123 -8.07 14.36 4.74
N SER A 124 -8.54 15.00 3.66
CA SER A 124 -9.82 14.65 3.01
C SER A 124 -9.86 13.19 2.55
N VAL A 125 -8.78 12.69 1.94
CA VAL A 125 -8.66 11.28 1.52
C VAL A 125 -8.71 10.35 2.72
N GLY A 126 -8.01 10.70 3.81
CA GLY A 126 -8.04 9.93 5.06
C GLY A 126 -9.44 9.88 5.71
N ARG A 127 -10.23 10.96 5.62
CA ARG A 127 -11.62 10.99 6.11
C ARG A 127 -12.54 10.10 5.28
N TRP A 128 -12.48 10.23 3.96
CA TRP A 128 -13.24 9.39 3.04
C TRP A 128 -12.87 7.91 3.20
N TYR A 129 -11.59 7.60 3.36
CA TYR A 129 -11.14 6.24 3.63
C TYR A 129 -11.76 5.68 4.91
N ALA A 130 -11.73 6.43 6.02
CA ALA A 130 -12.34 5.98 7.27
C ALA A 130 -13.84 5.74 7.15
N LEU A 131 -14.57 6.64 6.49
CA LEU A 131 -16.01 6.48 6.23
C LEU A 131 -16.32 5.24 5.40
N LEU A 132 -15.63 5.08 4.26
CA LEU A 132 -15.85 3.96 3.35
C LEU A 132 -15.45 2.64 4.02
N GLN A 133 -14.32 2.60 4.71
CA GLN A 133 -13.83 1.41 5.40
C GLN A 133 -14.74 1.02 6.56
N ALA A 134 -15.23 1.98 7.35
CA ALA A 134 -16.18 1.75 8.44
C ALA A 134 -17.54 1.22 7.92
N SER A 135 -17.97 1.64 6.73
CA SER A 135 -19.21 1.15 6.12
C SER A 135 -19.15 -0.29 5.60
N GLN A 136 -17.95 -0.90 5.54
CA GLN A 136 -17.76 -2.26 5.02
C GLN A 136 -18.01 -3.31 6.10
N PHE A 137 -19.07 -4.10 5.92
CA PHE A 137 -19.39 -5.21 6.83
C PHE A 137 -18.24 -6.22 6.96
N HIS A 138 -17.67 -6.70 5.86
CA HIS A 138 -16.74 -7.84 5.88
C HIS A 138 -15.49 -7.56 6.70
N VAL A 139 -14.77 -6.47 6.43
CA VAL A 139 -13.54 -6.17 7.17
C VAL A 139 -13.86 -5.91 8.65
N MET A 140 -14.89 -5.13 8.96
CA MET A 140 -15.26 -4.79 10.33
C MET A 140 -15.72 -6.01 11.15
N PHE A 141 -16.49 -6.91 10.54
CA PHE A 141 -16.98 -8.13 11.17
C PHE A 141 -15.88 -9.17 11.38
N TYR A 142 -15.02 -9.39 10.37
CA TYR A 142 -14.01 -10.43 10.44
C TYR A 142 -12.75 -9.99 11.21
N ALA A 143 -12.47 -8.70 11.39
CA ALA A 143 -11.23 -8.23 12.03
C ALA A 143 -10.90 -8.84 13.40
N SER A 144 -11.92 -9.17 14.22
CA SER A 144 -11.75 -9.78 15.55
C SER A 144 -11.83 -11.31 15.55
N ARG A 145 -12.05 -11.94 14.39
CA ARG A 145 -12.20 -13.38 14.25
C ARG A 145 -10.84 -14.00 14.00
N THR A 146 -10.51 -15.07 14.73
CA THR A 146 -9.16 -15.68 14.73
C THR A 146 -8.91 -16.55 13.50
N LEU A 147 -9.34 -16.07 12.34
CA LEU A 147 -8.98 -16.64 11.05
C LEU A 147 -7.50 -16.36 10.80
N PRO A 148 -6.72 -17.30 10.23
CA PRO A 148 -5.33 -17.03 9.81
C PRO A 148 -5.24 -15.78 8.90
N ASN A 149 -6.29 -15.55 8.09
CA ASN A 149 -6.43 -14.38 7.22
C ASN A 149 -6.41 -13.07 7.99
N MET A 150 -6.94 -13.01 9.21
CA MET A 150 -7.00 -11.79 10.01
C MET A 150 -5.70 -11.47 10.73
N PHE A 151 -4.83 -12.46 10.96
CA PHE A 151 -3.45 -12.20 11.39
C PHE A 151 -2.64 -11.60 10.23
N ALA A 152 -2.75 -12.21 9.05
CA ALA A 152 -2.11 -11.70 7.83
C ALA A 152 -2.67 -10.34 7.38
N PHE A 153 -3.96 -10.08 7.59
CA PHE A 153 -4.62 -8.82 7.21
C PHE A 153 -3.97 -7.61 7.88
N GLY A 154 -3.71 -7.65 9.19
CA GLY A 154 -3.06 -6.54 9.88
C GLY A 154 -1.66 -6.27 9.35
N LEU A 155 -0.85 -7.32 9.13
CA LEU A 155 0.49 -7.20 8.58
C LEU A 155 0.50 -6.66 7.14
N THR A 156 -0.38 -7.17 6.27
CA THR A 156 -0.50 -6.69 4.88
C THR A 156 -1.03 -5.26 4.80
N THR A 157 -1.96 -4.88 5.67
CA THR A 157 -2.46 -3.49 5.76
C THR A 157 -1.35 -2.52 6.20
N LEU A 158 -0.54 -2.91 7.19
CA LEU A 158 0.66 -2.17 7.56
C LEU A 158 1.65 -2.11 6.40
N ALA A 159 1.87 -3.23 5.69
CA ALA A 159 2.76 -3.26 4.53
C ALA A 159 2.34 -2.27 3.45
N PHE A 160 1.03 -2.14 3.17
CA PHE A 160 0.49 -1.12 2.27
C PHE A 160 0.73 0.30 2.79
N ALA A 161 0.62 0.55 4.09
CA ALA A 161 0.89 1.87 4.67
C ALA A 161 2.33 2.32 4.42
N TYR A 162 3.28 1.38 4.45
CA TYR A 162 4.68 1.64 4.15
C TYR A 162 4.98 1.80 2.64
N LEU A 163 4.11 1.32 1.74
CA LEU A 163 4.22 1.60 0.30
C LEU A 163 3.74 3.00 -0.11
N LEU A 164 2.96 3.67 0.75
CA LEU A 164 2.47 5.00 0.46
C LEU A 164 3.58 6.06 0.57
N PRO A 165 3.55 7.10 -0.30
CA PRO A 165 4.41 8.28 -0.19
C PRO A 165 4.32 8.91 1.21
N SER A 166 5.44 9.45 1.69
CA SER A 166 5.47 10.22 2.93
C SER A 166 6.21 11.53 2.71
N LYS A 167 5.72 12.60 3.34
CA LYS A 167 6.34 13.93 3.24
C LYS A 167 7.64 14.04 4.05
N GLN A 168 7.76 13.23 5.10
CA GLN A 168 8.84 13.32 6.07
C GLN A 168 9.85 12.17 5.96
N LYS A 169 9.40 10.98 5.57
CA LYS A 169 10.20 9.75 5.66
C LYS A 169 10.65 9.28 4.28
N PRO A 170 11.92 8.90 4.09
CA PRO A 170 12.42 8.40 2.82
C PRO A 170 11.72 7.08 2.44
N MET A 171 11.47 6.90 1.13
CA MET A 171 10.71 5.77 0.60
C MET A 171 11.45 4.43 0.72
N ALA A 172 12.77 4.42 0.52
CA ALA A 172 13.56 3.19 0.46
C ALA A 172 13.44 2.31 1.73
N PRO A 173 13.69 2.80 2.96
CA PRO A 173 13.54 1.97 4.17
C PRO A 173 12.09 1.55 4.42
N ARG A 174 11.11 2.39 4.07
CA ARG A 174 9.69 2.04 4.19
C ARG A 174 9.33 0.86 3.29
N GLN A 175 9.77 0.88 2.03
CA GLN A 175 9.58 -0.25 1.11
C GLN A 175 10.24 -1.53 1.65
N ARG A 176 11.44 -1.46 2.24
CA ARG A 176 12.07 -2.64 2.89
C ARG A 176 11.18 -3.22 3.99
N VAL A 177 10.64 -2.37 4.87
CA VAL A 177 9.70 -2.80 5.92
C VAL A 177 8.42 -3.41 5.34
N SER A 178 7.85 -2.80 4.30
CA SER A 178 6.68 -3.34 3.61
C SER A 178 6.91 -4.77 3.10
N ILE A 179 8.04 -5.01 2.45
CA ILE A 179 8.42 -6.35 1.95
C ILE A 179 8.56 -7.33 3.10
N SER A 180 9.25 -6.95 4.18
CA SER A 180 9.38 -7.80 5.35
C SER A 180 8.02 -8.17 5.96
N LEU A 181 7.08 -7.22 6.06
CA LEU A 181 5.73 -7.48 6.58
C LEU A 181 4.92 -8.43 5.67
N PHE A 182 5.00 -8.25 4.35
CA PHE A 182 4.37 -9.17 3.40
C PHE A 182 4.94 -10.59 3.50
N VAL A 183 6.27 -10.73 3.62
CA VAL A 183 6.94 -12.04 3.75
C VAL A 183 6.57 -12.71 5.07
N LEU A 184 6.60 -11.98 6.19
CA LEU A 184 6.17 -12.51 7.49
C LEU A 184 4.71 -13.01 7.41
N ALA A 185 3.81 -12.22 6.80
CA ALA A 185 2.42 -12.62 6.61
C ALA A 185 2.29 -13.89 5.73
N ALA A 186 3.07 -13.98 4.66
CA ALA A 186 3.02 -15.10 3.71
C ALA A 186 3.60 -16.41 4.28
N VAL A 187 4.75 -16.33 4.93
CA VAL A 187 5.50 -17.50 5.42
C VAL A 187 4.89 -18.06 6.70
N ILE A 188 4.36 -17.21 7.58
CA ILE A 188 3.82 -17.62 8.88
C ILE A 188 2.34 -17.96 8.79
N PHE A 189 1.52 -17.11 8.17
CA PHE A 189 0.07 -17.19 8.34
C PHE A 189 -0.70 -17.68 7.12
N ARG A 190 -0.34 -17.22 5.91
CA ARG A 190 -1.17 -17.38 4.71
C ARG A 190 -0.33 -17.39 3.43
N SER A 191 -0.09 -18.57 2.87
CA SER A 191 0.72 -18.71 1.65
C SER A 191 0.22 -17.89 0.45
N GLU A 192 -1.10 -17.61 0.34
CA GLU A 192 -1.64 -16.80 -0.76
C GLU A 192 -1.14 -15.35 -0.76
N VAL A 193 -0.68 -14.83 0.38
CA VAL A 193 -0.10 -13.48 0.49
C VAL A 193 1.22 -13.38 -0.28
N ALA A 194 1.91 -14.49 -0.55
CA ALA A 194 3.08 -14.49 -1.44
C ALA A 194 2.73 -14.00 -2.85
N LEU A 195 1.54 -14.32 -3.35
CA LEU A 195 1.05 -13.82 -4.64
C LEU A 195 0.73 -12.33 -4.57
N LEU A 196 0.18 -11.84 -3.45
CA LEU A 196 -0.07 -10.42 -3.23
C LEU A 196 1.26 -9.62 -3.21
N LEU A 197 2.27 -10.15 -2.52
CA LEU A 197 3.63 -9.62 -2.53
C LEU A 197 4.20 -9.56 -3.94
N ALA A 198 4.13 -10.67 -4.68
CA ALA A 198 4.65 -10.77 -6.04
C ALA A 198 3.97 -9.74 -6.97
N ALA A 199 2.65 -9.60 -6.90
CA ALA A 199 1.91 -8.63 -7.71
C ALA A 199 2.31 -7.18 -7.40
N ASN A 200 2.48 -6.83 -6.12
CA ASN A 200 2.93 -5.49 -5.71
C ASN A 200 4.39 -5.23 -6.07
N ALA A 201 5.29 -6.18 -5.85
CA ALA A 201 6.70 -6.07 -6.23
C ALA A 201 6.86 -5.92 -7.74
N LEU A 202 6.15 -6.73 -8.54
CA LEU A 202 6.14 -6.63 -9.99
C LEU A 202 5.69 -5.24 -10.45
N TYR A 203 4.60 -4.72 -9.89
CA TYR A 203 4.12 -3.39 -10.23
C TYR A 203 5.17 -2.31 -9.92
N LEU A 204 5.83 -2.37 -8.75
CA LEU A 204 6.87 -1.41 -8.37
C LEU A 204 8.10 -1.47 -9.30
N LEU A 205 8.45 -2.65 -9.80
CA LEU A 205 9.55 -2.84 -10.76
C LEU A 205 9.19 -2.32 -12.17
N VAL A 206 7.99 -2.65 -12.65
CA VAL A 206 7.49 -2.26 -13.97
C VAL A 206 7.17 -0.76 -14.05
N ALA A 207 6.75 -0.14 -12.94
CA ALA A 207 6.46 1.28 -12.83
C ALA A 207 7.69 2.17 -12.51
N PRO A 208 8.91 1.68 -12.79
CA PRO A 208 10.19 1.99 -12.11
C PRO A 208 10.12 2.79 -10.79
N LEU A 209 9.34 2.33 -9.82
CA LEU A 209 9.19 2.99 -8.50
C LEU A 209 10.19 2.47 -7.45
N ALA A 210 10.79 1.32 -7.70
CA ALA A 210 11.87 0.75 -6.90
C ALA A 210 12.74 -0.19 -7.73
N PRO A 211 14.07 -0.19 -7.55
CA PRO A 211 14.95 -1.15 -8.21
C PRO A 211 14.89 -2.53 -7.56
N LEU A 212 15.31 -3.57 -8.29
CA LEU A 212 15.24 -4.96 -7.84
C LEU A 212 16.01 -5.20 -6.53
N GLU A 213 17.18 -4.57 -6.37
CA GLU A 213 18.01 -4.77 -5.17
C GLU A 213 17.31 -4.32 -3.88
N ARG A 214 16.29 -3.44 -3.99
CA ARG A 214 15.50 -2.99 -2.84
C ARG A 214 14.67 -4.11 -2.22
N PHE A 215 14.39 -5.17 -2.97
CA PHE A 215 13.52 -6.27 -2.55
C PHE A 215 14.30 -7.48 -2.05
N ILE A 216 15.48 -7.76 -2.62
CA ILE A 216 16.23 -9.01 -2.39
C ILE A 216 16.56 -9.21 -0.91
N TRP A 217 17.29 -8.27 -0.30
CA TRP A 217 17.75 -8.43 1.08
C TRP A 217 16.63 -8.44 2.12
N PRO A 218 15.65 -7.51 2.08
CA PRO A 218 14.50 -7.58 2.99
C PRO A 218 13.73 -8.90 2.84
N PHE A 219 13.57 -9.40 1.61
CA PHE A 219 12.90 -10.67 1.35
C PHE A 219 13.65 -11.85 1.97
N VAL A 220 14.95 -11.96 1.71
CA VAL A 220 15.78 -13.06 2.26
C VAL A 220 15.81 -13.01 3.78
N ILE A 221 16.13 -11.86 4.37
CA ILE A 221 16.23 -11.71 5.84
C ILE A 221 14.90 -12.03 6.51
N SER A 222 13.79 -11.49 5.99
CA SER A 222 12.46 -11.76 6.57
C SER A 222 12.00 -13.19 6.37
N THR A 223 12.37 -13.84 5.27
CA THR A 223 12.07 -15.28 5.04
C THR A 223 12.80 -16.15 6.04
N ILE A 224 14.11 -15.94 6.21
CA ILE A 224 14.92 -16.67 7.20
C ILE A 224 14.36 -16.42 8.61
N THR A 225 14.08 -15.16 8.95
CA THR A 225 13.51 -14.80 10.26
C THR A 225 12.15 -15.49 10.48
N ALA A 226 11.26 -15.47 9.48
CA ALA A 226 9.96 -16.12 9.55
C ALA A 226 10.09 -17.64 9.77
N LEU A 227 11.00 -18.30 9.07
CA LEU A 227 11.23 -19.74 9.19
C LEU A 227 11.86 -20.12 10.53
N VAL A 228 12.82 -19.33 11.02
CA VAL A 228 13.43 -19.51 12.35
C VAL A 228 12.40 -19.35 13.48
N VAL A 229 11.35 -18.55 13.26
CA VAL A 229 10.24 -18.43 14.22
C VAL A 229 9.23 -19.56 14.04
N SER A 230 8.69 -19.76 12.84
CA SER A 230 7.58 -20.69 12.59
C SER A 230 8.03 -22.15 12.73
N VAL A 231 9.11 -22.58 12.08
CA VAL A 231 9.46 -24.01 12.03
C VAL A 231 9.76 -24.59 13.43
N PRO A 232 10.61 -23.99 14.28
CA PRO A 232 10.87 -24.54 15.61
C PRO A 232 9.63 -24.51 16.51
N LEU A 233 8.88 -23.40 16.49
CA LEU A 233 7.68 -23.23 17.32
C LEU A 233 6.60 -24.24 16.90
N ASP A 234 6.32 -24.33 15.61
CA ASP A 234 5.31 -25.24 15.08
C ASP A 234 5.74 -26.70 15.24
N SER A 235 7.02 -27.01 15.05
CA SER A 235 7.53 -28.37 15.28
C SER A 235 7.42 -28.79 16.73
N TYR A 236 7.60 -27.85 17.67
CA TYR A 236 7.38 -28.09 19.09
C TYR A 236 5.90 -28.42 19.38
N PHE A 237 4.94 -27.61 18.93
CA PHE A 237 3.53 -27.92 19.23
C PHE A 237 2.98 -29.13 18.48
N TRP A 238 3.44 -29.37 17.24
CA TRP A 238 3.02 -30.52 16.43
C TRP A 238 3.83 -31.80 16.69
N GLN A 239 4.89 -31.72 17.52
CA GLN A 239 5.75 -32.84 17.91
C GLN A 239 6.39 -33.59 16.72
N ARG A 240 6.61 -32.89 15.60
CA ARG A 240 7.28 -33.35 14.37
C ARG A 240 7.84 -32.16 13.59
N PRO A 241 8.93 -32.29 12.81
CA PRO A 241 9.43 -31.22 11.95
C PRO A 241 8.34 -30.74 10.98
N LEU A 242 7.98 -29.45 11.06
CA LEU A 242 6.83 -28.93 10.32
C LEU A 242 6.96 -27.44 10.01
N TRP A 243 6.68 -27.11 8.74
CA TRP A 243 6.31 -25.75 8.33
C TRP A 243 4.84 -25.78 7.86
N PRO A 244 3.89 -25.28 8.69
CA PRO A 244 2.46 -25.42 8.41
C PRO A 244 2.03 -24.82 7.07
N GLU A 245 2.51 -23.62 6.72
CA GLU A 245 2.10 -22.95 5.49
C GLU A 245 2.65 -23.62 4.23
N LEU A 246 3.87 -24.19 4.26
CA LEU A 246 4.36 -24.99 3.13
C LEU A 246 3.50 -26.25 2.93
N TRP A 247 3.14 -26.93 4.01
CA TRP A 247 2.27 -28.10 3.93
C TRP A 247 0.87 -27.72 3.43
N GLY A 248 0.32 -26.60 3.90
CA GLY A 248 -0.95 -26.08 3.44
C GLY A 248 -0.95 -25.66 1.97
N PHE A 249 0.13 -25.05 1.49
CA PHE A 249 0.33 -24.75 0.07
C PHE A 249 0.39 -26.04 -0.75
N TYR A 250 1.24 -26.99 -0.36
CA TYR A 250 1.37 -28.27 -1.06
C TYR A 250 0.04 -29.02 -1.14
N TYR A 251 -0.65 -29.17 -0.01
CA TYR A 251 -1.92 -29.89 0.07
C TYR A 251 -3.03 -29.24 -0.77
N ASN A 252 -3.13 -27.91 -0.77
CA ASN A 252 -4.24 -27.21 -1.42
C ASN A 252 -3.97 -26.84 -2.87
N ALA A 253 -2.77 -26.33 -3.16
CA ALA A 253 -2.43 -25.78 -4.48
C ALA A 253 -1.74 -26.80 -5.38
N VAL A 254 -0.93 -27.72 -4.83
CA VAL A 254 -0.22 -28.74 -5.63
C VAL A 254 -1.06 -30.00 -5.79
N LEU A 255 -1.64 -30.53 -4.70
CA LEU A 255 -2.50 -31.72 -4.77
C LEU A 255 -3.94 -31.41 -5.23
N GLY A 256 -4.34 -30.13 -5.28
CA GLY A 256 -5.68 -29.72 -5.71
C GLY A 256 -6.80 -30.05 -4.72
N SER A 257 -6.48 -30.46 -3.49
CA SER A 257 -7.44 -30.89 -2.47
C SER A 257 -8.43 -29.81 -2.04
N SER A 258 -8.12 -28.53 -2.31
CA SER A 258 -9.02 -27.41 -2.04
C SER A 258 -10.37 -27.54 -2.77
N SER A 259 -10.39 -28.20 -3.93
CA SER A 259 -11.60 -28.45 -4.72
C SER A 259 -12.65 -29.30 -4.00
N ASN A 260 -12.25 -30.11 -3.02
CA ASN A 260 -13.15 -30.94 -2.20
C ASN A 260 -14.11 -30.09 -1.33
N TRP A 261 -13.80 -28.81 -1.13
CA TRP A 261 -14.61 -27.85 -0.38
C TRP A 261 -15.53 -27.01 -1.28
N GLY A 262 -15.75 -27.48 -2.51
CA GLY A 262 -16.56 -26.82 -3.53
C GLY A 262 -15.74 -25.94 -4.47
N VAL A 263 -16.25 -25.76 -5.69
CA VAL A 263 -15.62 -24.95 -6.73
C VAL A 263 -16.52 -23.81 -7.16
N SER A 264 -15.94 -22.74 -7.68
CA SER A 264 -16.69 -21.60 -8.21
C SER A 264 -16.06 -21.08 -9.50
N PRO A 265 -16.87 -20.48 -10.42
CA PRO A 265 -16.35 -19.93 -11.68
C PRO A 265 -15.20 -18.95 -11.47
N TRP A 266 -14.31 -18.84 -12.47
CA TRP A 266 -13.12 -17.97 -12.38
C TRP A 266 -13.50 -16.51 -12.04
N HIS A 267 -14.61 -16.00 -12.58
CA HIS A 267 -15.07 -14.62 -12.34
C HIS A 267 -15.73 -14.40 -10.97
N TRP A 268 -15.88 -15.42 -10.12
CA TRP A 268 -16.62 -15.33 -8.86
C TRP A 268 -16.07 -14.26 -7.91
N TYR A 269 -14.74 -14.08 -7.84
CA TYR A 269 -14.17 -13.02 -7.02
C TYR A 269 -14.59 -11.62 -7.49
N PHE A 270 -14.67 -11.39 -8.80
CA PHE A 270 -15.08 -10.10 -9.38
C PHE A 270 -16.58 -9.87 -9.31
N THR A 271 -17.37 -10.92 -9.55
CA THR A 271 -18.83 -10.84 -9.65
C THR A 271 -19.54 -10.96 -8.30
N SER A 272 -18.93 -11.61 -7.31
CA SER A 272 -19.55 -11.82 -5.99
C SER A 272 -18.69 -11.34 -4.81
N ALA A 273 -17.41 -11.70 -4.73
CA ALA A 273 -16.63 -11.42 -3.53
C ALA A 273 -16.29 -9.93 -3.37
N LEU A 274 -15.68 -9.30 -4.38
CA LEU A 274 -15.28 -7.90 -4.35
C LEU A 274 -16.47 -6.95 -4.10
N PRO A 275 -17.64 -7.10 -4.77
CA PRO A 275 -18.80 -6.26 -4.47
C PRO A 275 -19.25 -6.37 -3.02
N ARG A 276 -19.25 -7.59 -2.45
CA ARG A 276 -19.64 -7.83 -1.05
C ARG A 276 -18.62 -7.30 -0.05
N ILE A 277 -17.33 -7.45 -0.33
CA ILE A 277 -16.23 -6.98 0.53
C ILE A 277 -16.23 -5.46 0.60
N LEU A 278 -16.34 -4.80 -0.57
CA LEU A 278 -16.34 -3.34 -0.63
C LEU A 278 -17.66 -2.73 -0.16
N LEU A 279 -18.77 -3.48 -0.27
CA LEU A 279 -20.15 -3.20 0.17
C LEU A 279 -20.79 -1.89 -0.34
N ASN A 280 -19.99 -0.96 -0.83
CA ASN A 280 -20.39 0.34 -1.31
C ASN A 280 -20.46 0.30 -2.85
N PRO A 281 -21.66 0.42 -3.44
CA PRO A 281 -21.82 0.38 -4.89
C PRO A 281 -21.11 1.52 -5.61
N LEU A 282 -20.82 2.64 -4.92
CA LEU A 282 -20.08 3.77 -5.47
C LEU A 282 -18.56 3.54 -5.48
N ALA A 283 -18.03 2.63 -4.65
CA ALA A 283 -16.59 2.38 -4.56
C ALA A 283 -15.91 2.10 -5.91
N PRO A 284 -16.42 1.20 -6.79
CA PRO A 284 -15.80 0.98 -8.10
C PRO A 284 -15.83 2.24 -9.00
N PHE A 285 -16.91 3.01 -8.98
CA PHE A 285 -17.02 4.25 -9.77
C PHE A 285 -16.09 5.34 -9.26
N LEU A 286 -15.95 5.48 -7.94
CA LEU A 286 -15.02 6.43 -7.33
C LEU A 286 -13.56 6.02 -7.59
N ALA A 287 -13.24 4.73 -7.53
CA ALA A 287 -11.93 4.23 -7.89
C ALA A 287 -11.63 4.46 -9.39
N ALA A 288 -12.62 4.25 -10.26
CA ALA A 288 -12.51 4.56 -11.69
C ALA A 288 -12.31 6.06 -11.94
N LEU A 289 -13.03 6.93 -11.23
CA LEU A 289 -12.82 8.37 -11.26
C LEU A 289 -11.38 8.71 -10.85
N ALA A 290 -10.88 8.12 -9.76
CA ALA A 290 -9.51 8.34 -9.30
C ALA A 290 -8.46 7.90 -10.34
N LEU A 291 -8.71 6.81 -11.07
CA LEU A 291 -7.85 6.32 -12.16
C LEU A 291 -7.89 7.21 -13.39
N TRP A 292 -9.03 7.85 -13.67
CA TRP A 292 -9.21 8.71 -14.83
C TRP A 292 -8.64 10.12 -14.62
N GLN A 293 -8.73 10.66 -13.40
CA GLN A 293 -8.35 12.03 -13.12
C GLN A 293 -6.83 12.23 -13.08
N PRO A 294 -6.27 13.23 -13.81
CA PRO A 294 -4.83 13.47 -13.87
C PRO A 294 -4.18 13.70 -12.49
N GLY A 295 -4.88 14.33 -11.55
CA GLY A 295 -4.37 14.60 -10.20
C GLY A 295 -4.23 13.36 -9.31
N THR A 296 -5.00 12.30 -9.56
CA THR A 296 -5.07 11.12 -8.69
C THR A 296 -4.63 9.83 -9.36
N HIS A 297 -4.55 9.77 -10.71
CA HIS A 297 -4.35 8.53 -11.44
C HIS A 297 -3.09 7.75 -11.02
N ARG A 298 -1.96 8.43 -10.74
CA ARG A 298 -0.72 7.74 -10.34
C ARG A 298 -0.87 7.03 -9.00
N ALA A 299 -1.51 7.68 -8.04
CA ALA A 299 -1.81 7.11 -6.72
C ALA A 299 -2.83 5.97 -6.84
N ALA A 300 -3.89 6.17 -7.63
CA ALA A 300 -4.92 5.16 -7.85
C ALA A 300 -4.35 3.90 -8.52
N ARG A 301 -3.46 4.04 -9.52
CA ARG A 301 -2.82 2.89 -10.19
C ARG A 301 -2.00 2.02 -9.24
N LEU A 302 -1.28 2.65 -8.30
CA LEU A 302 -0.53 1.97 -7.24
C LEU A 302 -1.43 1.15 -6.31
N LEU A 303 -2.63 1.65 -6.03
CA LEU A 303 -3.58 1.02 -5.12
C LEU A 303 -4.46 -0.03 -5.80
N VAL A 304 -4.77 0.13 -7.10
CA VAL A 304 -5.71 -0.74 -7.81
C VAL A 304 -5.02 -1.89 -8.53
N TRP A 305 -4.05 -1.61 -9.41
CA TRP A 305 -3.57 -2.62 -10.36
C TRP A 305 -2.87 -3.83 -9.75
N PRO A 306 -1.91 -3.70 -8.81
CA PRO A 306 -1.30 -4.88 -8.21
C PRO A 306 -2.31 -5.72 -7.42
N ASN A 307 -3.31 -5.08 -6.81
CA ASN A 307 -4.36 -5.78 -6.05
C ASN A 307 -5.34 -6.52 -6.96
N LEU A 308 -5.72 -5.92 -8.09
CA LEU A 308 -6.53 -6.63 -9.10
C LEU A 308 -5.73 -7.73 -9.77
N LEU A 309 -4.43 -7.55 -10.03
CA LEU A 309 -3.56 -8.61 -10.56
C LEU A 309 -3.51 -9.81 -9.60
N PHE A 310 -3.35 -9.57 -8.30
CA PHE A 310 -3.46 -10.63 -7.28
C PHE A 310 -4.81 -11.36 -7.37
N VAL A 311 -5.94 -10.64 -7.40
CA VAL A 311 -7.27 -11.26 -7.49
C VAL A 311 -7.43 -12.05 -8.78
N THR A 312 -6.94 -11.54 -9.92
CA THR A 312 -6.99 -12.22 -11.22
C THR A 312 -6.22 -13.54 -11.18
N ILE A 313 -4.98 -13.54 -10.69
CA ILE A 313 -4.18 -14.77 -10.64
C ILE A 313 -4.78 -15.75 -9.61
N TYR A 314 -5.23 -15.25 -8.46
CA TYR A 314 -5.84 -16.10 -7.43
C TYR A 314 -7.21 -16.67 -7.86
N SER A 315 -7.89 -16.02 -8.82
CA SER A 315 -9.14 -16.52 -9.41
C SER A 315 -8.98 -17.82 -10.20
N LEU A 316 -7.75 -18.18 -10.58
CA LEU A 316 -7.42 -19.44 -11.24
C LEU A 316 -7.58 -20.64 -10.29
N GLN A 317 -7.53 -20.43 -8.97
CA GLN A 317 -7.80 -21.51 -8.00
C GLN A 317 -9.28 -21.93 -8.06
N PRO A 318 -9.61 -23.22 -8.20
CA PRO A 318 -10.99 -23.68 -8.33
C PRO A 318 -11.84 -23.33 -7.11
N HIS A 319 -11.31 -23.57 -5.91
CA HIS A 319 -11.95 -23.25 -4.65
C HIS A 319 -11.77 -21.76 -4.31
N LYS A 320 -12.86 -21.13 -3.88
CA LYS A 320 -12.90 -19.68 -3.66
C LYS A 320 -13.65 -19.34 -2.38
N GLU A 321 -13.07 -18.44 -1.61
CA GLU A 321 -13.72 -17.87 -0.43
C GLU A 321 -13.38 -16.38 -0.32
N ALA A 322 -14.35 -15.56 0.08
CA ALA A 322 -14.15 -14.11 0.17
C ALA A 322 -12.97 -13.72 1.07
N ARG A 323 -12.70 -14.52 2.11
CA ARG A 323 -11.62 -14.22 3.08
C ARG A 323 -10.21 -14.29 2.51
N PHE A 324 -10.00 -15.06 1.44
CA PHE A 324 -8.68 -15.19 0.80
C PHE A 324 -8.24 -13.91 0.08
N ILE A 325 -9.17 -12.97 -0.15
CA ILE A 325 -8.89 -11.71 -0.81
C ILE A 325 -9.16 -10.48 0.07
N PHE A 326 -9.41 -10.66 1.38
CA PHE A 326 -9.66 -9.51 2.26
C PHE A 326 -8.52 -8.47 2.26
N TYR A 327 -7.28 -8.91 1.97
CA TYR A 327 -6.10 -8.05 1.90
C TYR A 327 -6.22 -6.90 0.89
N VAL A 328 -7.06 -7.05 -0.15
CA VAL A 328 -7.24 -5.98 -1.15
C VAL A 328 -8.23 -4.91 -0.72
N ALA A 329 -8.98 -5.12 0.36
CA ALA A 329 -10.00 -4.17 0.80
C ALA A 329 -9.41 -2.80 1.18
N PRO A 330 -8.33 -2.69 2.00
CA PRO A 330 -7.74 -1.40 2.32
C PRO A 330 -7.28 -0.60 1.08
N PRO A 331 -6.44 -1.15 0.16
CA PRO A 331 -5.97 -0.36 -0.98
C PRO A 331 -7.08 -0.02 -1.99
N LEU A 332 -8.02 -0.93 -2.26
CA LEU A 332 -9.14 -0.61 -3.16
C LEU A 332 -10.08 0.45 -2.57
N THR A 333 -10.32 0.41 -1.26
CA THR A 333 -11.08 1.45 -0.54
C THR A 333 -10.34 2.78 -0.54
N ALA A 334 -9.02 2.77 -0.45
CA ALA A 334 -8.20 3.97 -0.58
C ALA A 334 -8.28 4.60 -1.97
N ALA A 335 -8.33 3.78 -3.03
CA ALA A 335 -8.54 4.28 -4.40
C ALA A 335 -9.92 4.95 -4.55
N ALA A 336 -10.97 4.37 -3.97
CA ALA A 336 -12.29 5.00 -3.92
C ALA A 336 -12.27 6.30 -3.10
N ALA A 337 -11.54 6.35 -1.98
CA ALA A 337 -11.40 7.55 -1.16
C ALA A 337 -10.69 8.69 -1.89
N LEU A 338 -9.71 8.40 -2.76
CA LEU A 338 -9.09 9.39 -3.64
C LEU A 338 -10.12 10.02 -4.59
N GLY A 339 -10.97 9.20 -5.21
CA GLY A 339 -12.02 9.68 -6.10
C GLY A 339 -13.07 10.51 -5.38
N ALA A 340 -13.49 10.08 -4.19
CA ALA A 340 -14.45 10.81 -3.37
C ALA A 340 -13.88 12.16 -2.89
N ALA A 341 -12.62 12.19 -2.47
CA ALA A 341 -11.95 13.43 -2.07
C ALA A 341 -11.82 14.40 -3.25
N PHE A 342 -11.51 13.91 -4.46
CA PHE A 342 -11.47 14.73 -5.66
C PHE A 342 -12.85 15.30 -5.99
N ALA A 343 -13.88 14.46 -6.06
CA ALA A 343 -15.25 14.89 -6.36
C ALA A 343 -15.78 15.91 -5.35
N GLY A 344 -15.49 15.72 -4.06
CA GLY A 344 -15.92 16.63 -2.99
C GLY A 344 -15.05 17.87 -2.81
N SER A 345 -13.92 17.99 -3.51
CA SER A 345 -12.99 19.10 -3.29
C SER A 345 -13.49 20.43 -3.84
N GLY A 346 -14.43 20.45 -4.80
CA GLY A 346 -15.01 21.68 -5.36
C GLY A 346 -13.99 22.64 -6.00
N VAL A 347 -12.70 22.29 -6.02
CA VAL A 347 -11.62 23.13 -6.56
C VAL A 347 -11.63 22.96 -8.07
N SER A 348 -12.42 23.80 -8.73
CA SER A 348 -12.19 24.15 -10.13
C SER A 348 -10.90 24.98 -10.18
N VAL A 349 -9.79 24.37 -10.60
CA VAL A 349 -8.66 25.15 -11.09
C VAL A 349 -9.09 25.68 -12.47
N THR A 350 -9.55 26.93 -12.50
CA THR A 350 -9.86 27.59 -13.77
C THR A 350 -8.56 28.05 -14.40
N LEU A 351 -8.10 27.33 -15.43
CA LEU A 351 -7.00 27.75 -16.28
C LEU A 351 -7.55 28.72 -17.33
N ALA A 352 -7.36 30.02 -17.11
CA ALA A 352 -7.54 31.00 -18.17
C ALA A 352 -6.31 30.95 -19.09
N LEU A 353 -6.49 30.39 -20.28
CA LEU A 353 -5.43 30.30 -21.28
C LEU A 353 -5.64 31.37 -22.34
N ASP A 354 -4.60 32.17 -22.60
CA ASP A 354 -4.57 33.14 -23.68
C ASP A 354 -3.51 32.69 -24.70
N LYS A 355 -3.88 32.63 -25.99
CA LYS A 355 -3.01 32.30 -27.12
C LYS A 355 -2.97 33.45 -28.14
N THR A 356 -2.83 34.68 -27.66
CA THR A 356 -2.71 35.84 -28.53
C THR A 356 -1.43 35.76 -29.37
N GLU A 357 -1.58 35.75 -30.70
CA GLU A 357 -0.46 35.85 -31.67
C GLU A 357 -0.31 37.28 -32.24
N ASP A 358 -1.18 38.21 -31.83
CA ASP A 358 -1.12 39.60 -32.28
C ASP A 358 0.13 40.30 -31.72
N ARG A 359 1.06 40.61 -32.63
CA ARG A 359 2.33 41.30 -32.32
C ARG A 359 2.11 42.66 -31.67
N ALA A 360 1.03 43.38 -31.98
CA ALA A 360 0.74 44.67 -31.37
C ALA A 360 0.32 44.55 -29.90
N ALA A 361 -0.37 43.46 -29.55
CA ALA A 361 -0.72 43.14 -28.17
C ALA A 361 0.51 42.64 -27.38
N LEU A 362 1.27 41.70 -27.95
CA LEU A 362 2.49 41.14 -27.34
C LEU A 362 3.60 42.19 -27.12
N ALA A 363 3.60 43.28 -27.90
CA ALA A 363 4.54 44.37 -27.71
C ALA A 363 4.33 45.16 -26.41
N LYS A 364 3.13 45.10 -25.80
CA LYS A 364 2.74 45.90 -24.64
C LYS A 364 3.13 45.19 -23.33
N PRO A 365 3.91 45.81 -22.43
CA PRO A 365 4.29 45.20 -21.15
C PRO A 365 3.09 44.76 -20.28
N ALA A 366 2.01 45.55 -20.30
CA ALA A 366 0.80 45.27 -19.53
C ALA A 366 0.11 43.95 -19.91
N PHE A 367 0.31 43.47 -21.15
CA PHE A 367 -0.23 42.17 -21.58
C PHE A 367 0.39 41.03 -20.77
N TRP A 368 1.70 41.01 -20.61
CA TRP A 368 2.39 39.90 -19.94
C TRP A 368 2.12 39.89 -18.44
N GLU A 369 1.95 41.08 -17.85
CA GLU A 369 1.74 41.24 -16.41
C GLU A 369 0.39 40.72 -15.90
N VAL A 370 -0.56 40.32 -16.75
CA VAL A 370 -1.80 39.68 -16.27
C VAL A 370 -1.64 38.19 -15.98
N PHE A 371 -0.55 37.57 -16.43
CA PHE A 371 -0.32 36.13 -16.29
C PHE A 371 0.50 35.79 -15.03
N ASP A 372 0.20 34.64 -14.42
CA ASP A 372 1.04 34.05 -13.36
C ASP A 372 2.16 33.15 -13.94
N TYR A 373 1.89 32.54 -15.10
CA TYR A 373 2.81 31.64 -15.81
C TYR A 373 2.78 31.93 -17.31
N LEU A 374 3.92 31.76 -17.98
CA LEU A 374 4.04 31.86 -19.44
C LEU A 374 4.71 30.60 -20.01
N ILE A 375 4.38 30.26 -21.24
CA ILE A 375 5.10 29.27 -22.05
C ILE A 375 5.52 29.98 -23.33
N VAL A 376 6.82 30.21 -23.49
CA VAL A 376 7.38 30.99 -24.62
C VAL A 376 8.54 30.24 -25.25
N GLU A 377 8.80 30.48 -26.54
CA GLU A 377 9.99 29.92 -27.21
C GLU A 377 11.26 30.60 -26.69
N ASP A 378 11.25 31.94 -26.65
CA ASP A 378 12.34 32.75 -26.12
C ASP A 378 11.88 33.54 -24.87
N PRO A 379 12.50 33.33 -23.70
CA PRO A 379 12.24 34.12 -22.49
C PRO A 379 12.35 35.64 -22.68
N ALA A 380 13.15 36.11 -23.65
CA ALA A 380 13.32 37.53 -23.93
C ALA A 380 12.08 38.19 -24.56
N GLU A 381 11.12 37.41 -25.08
CA GLU A 381 9.87 37.93 -25.65
C GLU A 381 8.89 38.42 -24.58
N ALA A 382 9.00 37.94 -23.35
CA ALA A 382 8.14 38.34 -22.24
C ALA A 382 8.49 39.77 -21.78
N ARG A 383 7.70 40.75 -22.22
CA ARG A 383 7.93 42.17 -21.91
C ARG A 383 7.18 42.58 -20.64
N GLY A 384 7.84 43.19 -19.66
CA GLY A 384 7.21 43.62 -18.40
C GLY A 384 7.09 42.50 -17.38
N GLY A 385 6.95 42.87 -16.10
CA GLY A 385 7.08 41.94 -14.97
C GLY A 385 8.49 41.39 -14.76
N ARG A 386 8.70 40.67 -13.65
CA ARG A 386 9.90 39.87 -13.40
C ARG A 386 9.55 38.40 -13.54
N TRP A 387 10.32 37.68 -14.37
CA TRP A 387 10.04 36.29 -14.70
C TRP A 387 11.22 35.40 -14.33
N GLU A 388 10.91 34.24 -13.78
CA GLU A 388 11.86 33.18 -13.46
C GLU A 388 11.58 31.97 -14.37
N VAL A 389 12.61 31.45 -15.04
CA VAL A 389 12.48 30.19 -15.80
C VAL A 389 12.41 29.06 -14.79
N VAL A 390 11.22 28.47 -14.64
CA VAL A 390 10.97 27.36 -13.70
C VAL A 390 11.05 25.99 -14.37
N GLY A 391 11.02 25.94 -15.70
CA GLY A 391 11.27 24.72 -16.43
C GLY A 391 11.48 24.90 -17.93
N VAL A 392 12.08 23.90 -18.55
CA VAL A 392 12.35 23.85 -19.98
C VAL A 392 11.69 22.62 -20.58
N VAL A 393 10.90 22.80 -21.64
CA VAL A 393 10.39 21.71 -22.46
C VAL A 393 11.38 21.51 -23.60
N GLU A 394 12.06 20.37 -23.59
CA GLU A 394 12.94 19.98 -24.69
C GLU A 394 12.13 19.33 -25.82
N GLY A 395 12.46 19.71 -27.05
CA GLY A 395 11.94 19.09 -28.27
C GLY A 395 12.99 18.24 -28.98
N TYR A 396 12.52 17.40 -29.90
CA TYR A 396 13.38 16.58 -30.75
C TYR A 396 14.25 17.46 -31.66
N ALA A 397 15.56 17.20 -31.66
CA ALA A 397 16.56 17.95 -32.42
C ALA A 397 17.45 17.03 -33.29
N GLY A 398 16.98 15.83 -33.62
CA GLY A 398 17.68 14.85 -34.44
C GLY A 398 18.13 13.62 -33.66
N VAL A 399 18.96 12.77 -34.27
CA VAL A 399 19.56 11.59 -33.63
C VAL A 399 20.99 11.93 -33.23
N GLU A 400 21.41 11.54 -32.03
CA GLU A 400 22.80 11.61 -31.58
C GLU A 400 23.37 10.20 -31.37
N LEU A 401 24.65 10.06 -31.70
CA LEU A 401 25.48 8.90 -31.36
C LEU A 401 26.58 9.36 -30.42
N LEU A 402 26.51 8.93 -29.16
CA LEU A 402 27.58 9.14 -28.20
C LEU A 402 28.37 7.84 -28.03
N ARG A 403 29.68 7.95 -28.14
CA ARG A 403 30.63 6.87 -27.91
C ARG A 403 31.24 7.02 -26.50
N PRO A 404 31.69 5.93 -25.86
CA PRO A 404 32.50 6.03 -24.66
C PRO A 404 33.75 6.86 -24.99
N ARG A 405 34.01 7.90 -24.22
CA ARG A 405 35.24 8.70 -24.31
C ARG A 405 36.08 8.41 -23.07
N ASP A 406 37.39 8.26 -23.26
CA ASP A 406 38.36 8.15 -22.17
C ASP A 406 38.32 9.45 -21.35
N GLY A 407 37.65 9.44 -20.19
CA GLY A 407 37.66 10.54 -19.22
C GLY A 407 36.30 11.04 -18.70
N ASP A 408 35.16 10.63 -19.25
CA ASP A 408 33.84 11.20 -18.88
C ASP A 408 33.21 10.54 -17.63
N ALA A 409 34.00 10.35 -16.57
CA ALA A 409 33.46 9.94 -15.27
C ALA A 409 32.92 11.10 -14.43
N ALA A 410 33.07 12.37 -14.85
CA ALA A 410 32.73 13.51 -13.97
C ALA A 410 32.51 14.87 -14.68
N ALA A 411 31.84 14.94 -15.84
CA ALA A 411 31.67 16.22 -16.55
C ALA A 411 30.25 16.53 -17.05
N ASP A 412 29.21 15.95 -16.46
CA ASP A 412 27.81 16.24 -16.87
C ASP A 412 26.86 16.51 -15.68
N ASP A 413 27.36 16.56 -14.43
CA ASP A 413 26.54 16.80 -13.23
C ASP A 413 26.84 18.13 -12.51
N ASP A 414 27.98 18.79 -12.78
CA ASP A 414 28.40 20.01 -12.05
C ASP A 414 27.88 21.33 -12.67
N ASP A 415 27.39 21.35 -13.91
CA ASP A 415 26.72 22.53 -14.50
C ASP A 415 25.22 22.63 -14.12
N VAL A 416 24.73 21.70 -13.30
CA VAL A 416 23.30 21.54 -12.98
C VAL A 416 22.81 22.53 -11.92
N GLU A 417 23.71 23.22 -11.21
CA GLU A 417 23.32 24.04 -10.06
C GLU A 417 22.62 25.38 -10.42
N LYS A 418 22.48 25.72 -11.72
CA LYS A 418 21.73 26.92 -12.16
C LYS A 418 20.79 26.73 -13.36
N ALA A 419 20.70 25.54 -13.96
CA ALA A 419 19.85 25.33 -15.14
C ALA A 419 18.40 24.94 -14.76
N ALA A 420 17.41 25.60 -15.35
CA ALA A 420 15.99 25.32 -15.09
C ALA A 420 15.61 23.86 -15.37
N ALA A 421 14.72 23.29 -14.55
CA ALA A 421 14.40 21.87 -14.59
C ALA A 421 13.75 21.44 -15.91
N VAL A 422 14.26 20.39 -16.56
CA VAL A 422 13.61 19.82 -17.74
C VAL A 422 12.30 19.14 -17.36
N VAL A 423 11.24 19.50 -18.06
CA VAL A 423 9.88 19.03 -17.84
C VAL A 423 9.33 18.28 -19.06
N GLY A 424 8.26 17.51 -18.87
CA GLY A 424 7.64 16.74 -19.95
C GLY A 424 8.46 15.53 -20.41
N ARG A 425 8.36 15.17 -21.70
CA ARG A 425 8.99 13.98 -22.27
C ARG A 425 10.52 14.06 -22.35
N GLY A 426 11.09 15.26 -22.37
CA GLY A 426 12.56 15.45 -22.34
C GLY A 426 13.22 14.80 -21.12
N ARG A 427 12.57 14.89 -19.94
CA ARG A 427 13.05 14.22 -18.72
C ARG A 427 13.12 12.71 -18.89
N MET A 428 12.09 12.10 -19.50
CA MET A 428 12.07 10.66 -19.75
C MET A 428 13.20 10.24 -20.70
N VAL A 429 13.47 11.00 -21.75
CA VAL A 429 14.59 10.73 -22.67
C VAL A 429 15.93 10.84 -21.94
N ARG A 430 16.10 11.85 -21.08
CA ARG A 430 17.31 12.04 -20.27
C ARG A 430 17.53 10.86 -19.30
N ASP A 431 16.49 10.41 -18.61
CA ASP A 431 16.54 9.26 -17.69
C ASP A 431 16.88 7.95 -18.42
N VAL A 432 16.29 7.74 -19.60
CA VAL A 432 16.59 6.59 -20.46
C VAL A 432 18.02 6.65 -20.97
N LYS A 433 18.48 7.81 -21.46
CA LYS A 433 19.87 8.04 -21.89
C LYS A 433 20.86 7.70 -20.78
N ALA A 434 20.64 8.21 -19.56
CA ALA A 434 21.49 7.94 -18.42
C ALA A 434 21.49 6.46 -17.99
N ARG A 435 20.36 5.77 -18.13
CA ARG A 435 20.27 4.32 -17.85
C ARG A 435 21.01 3.51 -18.91
N VAL A 436 20.78 3.79 -20.18
CA VAL A 436 21.42 3.09 -21.30
C VAL A 436 22.94 3.30 -21.24
N ARG A 437 23.42 4.54 -21.10
CA ARG A 437 24.86 4.82 -20.98
C ARG A 437 25.52 4.08 -19.82
N ARG A 438 24.83 3.93 -18.68
CA ARG A 438 25.34 3.12 -17.55
C ARG A 438 25.41 1.62 -17.87
N MET A 439 24.47 1.10 -18.65
CA MET A 439 24.43 -0.32 -19.01
C MET A 439 25.38 -0.68 -20.17
N THR A 440 25.63 0.25 -21.08
CA THR A 440 26.39 0.04 -22.31
C THR A 440 27.84 0.52 -22.21
N GLY A 441 28.31 0.92 -21.03
CA GLY A 441 29.66 1.44 -20.83
C GLY A 441 29.91 2.78 -21.56
N GLY A 442 28.88 3.62 -21.68
CA GLY A 442 28.98 4.99 -22.22
C GLY A 442 28.33 5.20 -23.58
N TRP A 443 27.92 4.14 -24.29
CA TRP A 443 27.28 4.25 -25.60
C TRP A 443 25.83 4.76 -25.53
N TRP A 444 25.45 5.64 -26.45
CA TRP A 444 24.07 6.06 -26.65
C TRP A 444 23.78 6.29 -28.13
N VAL A 445 22.70 5.70 -28.63
CA VAL A 445 22.10 6.01 -29.92
C VAL A 445 20.65 6.35 -29.66
N GLY A 446 20.26 7.60 -29.86
CA GLY A 446 18.92 8.01 -29.54
C GLY A 446 18.62 9.46 -29.90
N PRO A 447 17.42 9.94 -29.53
CA PRO A 447 17.01 11.30 -29.85
C PRO A 447 17.88 12.33 -29.09
N ARG A 448 18.45 13.27 -29.85
CA ARG A 448 19.04 14.50 -29.34
C ARG A 448 17.90 15.44 -28.95
N MET A 449 17.89 15.87 -27.70
CA MET A 449 16.89 16.79 -27.17
C MET A 449 17.49 18.18 -27.03
N ALA A 450 16.76 19.21 -27.43
CA ALA A 450 17.18 20.61 -27.28
C ALA A 450 16.06 21.46 -26.67
N PRO A 451 16.38 22.49 -25.86
CA PRO A 451 15.40 23.45 -25.37
C PRO A 451 14.57 24.03 -26.51
N ARG A 452 13.24 24.03 -26.37
CA ARG A 452 12.31 24.60 -27.35
C ARG A 452 11.32 25.57 -26.73
N LEU A 453 10.80 25.23 -25.55
CA LEU A 453 9.89 26.10 -24.82
C LEU A 453 10.39 26.29 -23.40
N HIS A 454 10.18 27.50 -22.89
CA HIS A 454 10.52 27.91 -21.54
C HIS A 454 9.24 28.20 -20.77
N VAL A 455 9.11 27.57 -19.60
CA VAL A 455 8.04 27.84 -18.67
C VAL A 455 8.52 28.90 -17.70
N LEU A 456 7.92 30.08 -17.77
CA LEU A 456 8.23 31.21 -16.89
C LEU A 456 7.19 31.30 -15.78
N ARG A 457 7.63 31.64 -14.57
CA ARG A 457 6.77 31.99 -13.43
C ARG A 457 7.01 33.45 -13.07
N ARG A 458 5.93 34.19 -12.80
CA ARG A 458 6.06 35.58 -12.36
C ARG A 458 6.60 35.66 -10.93
N ILE A 459 7.64 36.47 -10.75
CA ILE A 459 8.16 36.85 -9.43
C ILE A 459 7.31 38.01 -8.92
N LYS A 460 6.40 37.72 -7.98
CA LYS A 460 5.63 38.77 -7.30
C LYS A 460 6.57 39.51 -6.35
N GLY A 461 6.95 40.74 -6.71
CA GLY A 461 7.74 41.61 -5.85
C GLY A 461 6.98 41.94 -4.56
N SER A 462 7.68 41.91 -3.43
CA SER A 462 7.23 42.33 -2.11
C SER A 462 6.82 43.81 -2.09
N SER A 463 5.62 44.14 -2.58
CA SER A 463 5.04 45.48 -2.48
C SER A 463 4.15 45.62 -1.24
N GLN A 464 4.61 45.10 -0.10
CA GLN A 464 3.92 45.23 1.20
C GLN A 464 4.74 45.96 2.28
N ALA A 465 5.90 46.53 1.96
CA ALA A 465 6.77 47.20 2.93
C ALA A 465 6.87 48.74 2.79
N MET A 466 5.94 49.39 2.07
CA MET A 466 5.99 50.86 1.88
C MET A 466 4.60 51.53 1.90
N LYS A 467 3.75 51.13 2.86
CA LYS A 467 2.47 51.82 3.15
C LYS A 467 2.22 52.12 4.64
N THR A 468 3.23 52.00 5.51
CA THR A 468 3.14 52.37 6.94
C THR A 468 4.19 53.40 7.38
N ALA A 469 4.65 54.23 6.45
CA ALA A 469 5.49 55.39 6.76
C ALA A 469 5.09 56.59 5.89
N THR A 470 3.80 56.97 5.94
CA THR A 470 3.26 58.32 5.66
C THR A 470 1.73 58.26 5.70
N SER A 471 1.19 58.30 6.93
CA SER A 471 -0.06 58.97 7.29
C SER A 471 -0.15 59.03 8.80
#